data_AF-A0A7D7VQJ3-F1
#
_entry.id   AF-A0A7D7VQJ3-F1
#
_cell.length_a   1.000
_cell.length_b   1.000
_cell.length_c   1.000
_cell.angle_alpha   90.00
_cell.angle_beta   90.00
_cell.angle_gamma   90.00
#
_symmetry.space_group_name_H-M   'P 1'
#
loop_
_entity.id
_entity.type
_entity.pdbx_description
1 polymer ?
#
loop_
_entity_poly.entity_id
_entity_poly.type
_entity_poly.pdbx_seq_one_letter_code
_entity_poly.pdbx_strand_id
1 'polypeptide(L)'
;MKKKILSAKVFLLVSTIAFILACTQNNDEQNDQLFDCPALQANVGSICFVQNQQGVLNANCECEVTVTYDCPTLQLNIGDSCTTANGMDGKINANCECEAENTTQYDCPALQLNIGDTCYIQNQQGTVNSNCDCEV
;
A
#
# COMPACT_ATOMS: atom_id res chain seq x y z
N MET A 1 -55.58 39.75 -65.56
CA MET A 1 -54.12 39.98 -65.41
C MET A 1 -53.56 39.03 -64.34
N LYS A 2 -52.47 38.34 -64.69
CA LYS A 2 -51.46 37.67 -63.82
C LYS A 2 -51.92 36.56 -62.85
N LYS A 3 -52.05 35.33 -63.36
CA LYS A 3 -51.87 34.10 -62.56
C LYS A 3 -50.37 34.03 -62.19
N LYS A 4 -50.02 34.22 -60.92
CA LYS A 4 -48.66 33.97 -60.41
C LYS A 4 -48.44 32.47 -60.37
N ILE A 5 -47.81 31.93 -61.42
CA ILE A 5 -47.32 30.56 -61.45
C ILE A 5 -46.10 30.52 -60.53
N LEU A 6 -46.32 30.16 -59.27
CA LEU A 6 -45.27 29.93 -58.29
C LEU A 6 -44.46 28.72 -58.77
N SER A 7 -43.27 28.97 -59.31
CA SER A 7 -42.48 27.93 -59.96
C SER A 7 -42.08 26.85 -58.96
N ALA A 8 -42.19 25.59 -59.37
CA ALA A 8 -41.85 24.39 -58.60
C ALA A 8 -40.41 24.41 -58.02
N LYS A 9 -39.53 25.30 -58.50
CA LYS A 9 -38.19 25.50 -57.97
C LYS A 9 -38.16 26.18 -56.59
N VAL A 10 -39.18 26.98 -56.25
CA VAL A 10 -39.25 27.65 -54.94
C VAL A 10 -39.61 26.67 -53.83
N PHE A 11 -40.43 25.65 -54.13
CA PHE A 11 -40.80 24.62 -53.16
C PHE A 11 -39.64 23.66 -52.84
N LEU A 12 -38.75 23.43 -53.82
CA LEU A 12 -37.59 22.55 -53.64
C LEU A 12 -36.54 23.14 -52.69
N LEU A 13 -36.39 24.47 -52.65
CA LEU A 13 -35.44 25.16 -51.76
C LEU A 13 -35.93 25.18 -50.30
N VAL A 14 -37.23 25.28 -50.06
CA VAL A 14 -37.79 25.30 -48.70
C VAL A 14 -37.71 23.93 -48.03
N SER A 15 -37.73 22.84 -48.81
CA SER A 15 -37.53 21.48 -48.29
C SER A 15 -36.10 21.22 -47.79
N THR A 16 -35.09 21.90 -48.35
CA THR A 16 -33.69 21.74 -47.92
C THR A 16 -33.34 22.50 -46.65
N ILE A 17 -34.11 23.54 -46.30
CA ILE A 17 -33.91 24.31 -45.05
C ILE A 17 -34.54 23.58 -43.85
N ALA A 18 -35.55 22.73 -44.08
CA ALA A 18 -36.15 21.88 -43.04
C ALA A 18 -35.22 20.75 -42.55
N PHE A 19 -34.14 20.43 -43.28
CA PHE A 19 -33.20 19.37 -42.91
C PHE A 19 -32.05 19.84 -42.01
N ILE A 20 -31.82 21.16 -41.87
CA ILE A 20 -30.70 21.67 -41.05
C ILE A 20 -31.12 21.86 -39.58
N LEU A 21 -32.42 21.81 -39.27
CA LEU A 21 -32.94 21.82 -37.90
C LEU A 21 -33.13 20.40 -37.30
N ALA A 22 -32.57 19.37 -37.93
CA ALA A 22 -32.44 18.03 -37.34
C ALA A 22 -31.05 17.76 -36.74
N CYS A 23 -30.10 18.70 -36.87
CA CYS A 23 -28.84 18.67 -36.13
C CYS A 23 -29.04 19.20 -34.70
N THR A 24 -29.98 18.62 -33.96
CA THR A 24 -29.85 18.49 -32.50
C THR A 24 -29.54 17.04 -32.20
N GLN A 25 -28.50 16.53 -32.85
CA GLN A 25 -27.70 15.52 -32.19
C GLN A 25 -26.48 16.28 -31.68
N ASN A 26 -26.71 16.99 -30.57
CA ASN A 26 -25.75 16.91 -29.49
C ASN A 26 -25.74 15.43 -29.10
N ASN A 27 -25.06 14.63 -29.93
CA ASN A 27 -24.39 13.45 -29.48
C ASN A 27 -23.30 14.01 -28.56
N ASP A 28 -23.73 14.48 -27.39
CA ASP A 28 -23.02 14.12 -26.19
C ASP A 28 -23.08 12.59 -26.19
N GLU A 29 -22.17 11.99 -26.97
CA GLU A 29 -21.50 10.79 -26.50
C GLU A 29 -20.89 11.23 -25.18
N GLN A 30 -21.73 11.19 -24.13
CA GLN A 30 -21.27 10.97 -22.79
C GLN A 30 -20.51 9.68 -22.95
N ASN A 31 -19.20 9.82 -23.11
CA ASN A 31 -18.22 8.81 -22.80
C ASN A 31 -18.40 8.56 -21.30
N ASP A 32 -19.53 7.94 -20.98
CA ASP A 32 -19.86 7.42 -19.68
C ASP A 32 -18.91 6.23 -19.58
N GLN A 33 -17.72 6.52 -19.07
CA GLN A 33 -16.69 5.54 -18.82
C GLN A 33 -17.39 4.42 -18.06
N LEU A 34 -17.67 3.31 -18.75
CA LEU A 34 -18.39 2.19 -18.17
C LEU A 34 -17.44 1.54 -17.16
N PHE A 35 -17.53 2.00 -15.93
CA PHE A 35 -16.76 1.46 -14.83
C PHE A 35 -17.30 0.08 -14.48
N ASP A 36 -16.39 -0.89 -14.33
CA ASP A 36 -16.78 -2.22 -13.81
C ASP A 36 -17.42 -2.09 -12.42
N CYS A 37 -17.00 -1.07 -11.66
CA CYS A 37 -17.54 -0.72 -10.35
C CYS A 37 -18.13 0.70 -10.34
N PRO A 38 -19.38 0.89 -10.80
CA PRO A 38 -19.98 2.21 -10.96
C PRO A 38 -20.09 3.02 -9.68
N ALA A 39 -20.41 2.37 -8.56
CA ALA A 39 -20.54 3.02 -7.25
C ALA A 39 -19.20 3.61 -6.74
N LEU A 40 -18.08 3.08 -7.23
CA LEU A 40 -16.72 3.51 -6.87
C LEU A 40 -16.09 4.37 -7.97
N GLN A 41 -16.75 4.51 -9.12
CA GLN A 41 -16.18 5.13 -10.33
C GLN A 41 -14.79 4.57 -10.68
N ALA A 42 -14.65 3.24 -10.62
CA ALA A 42 -13.39 2.53 -10.80
C ALA A 42 -13.56 1.21 -11.58
N ASN A 43 -12.48 0.71 -12.16
CA ASN A 43 -12.45 -0.56 -12.90
C ASN A 43 -11.86 -1.69 -12.06
N VAL A 44 -12.15 -2.95 -12.40
CA VAL A 44 -11.47 -4.12 -11.83
C VAL A 44 -9.96 -3.98 -12.04
N GLY A 45 -9.17 -4.32 -11.01
CA GLY A 45 -7.73 -4.11 -11.02
C GLY A 45 -7.28 -2.69 -10.63
N SER A 46 -8.19 -1.74 -10.42
CA SER A 46 -7.84 -0.43 -9.87
C SER A 46 -7.33 -0.57 -8.43
N ILE A 47 -6.36 0.28 -8.07
CA ILE A 47 -5.80 0.33 -6.72
C ILE A 47 -6.89 0.72 -5.72
N CYS A 48 -6.91 0.05 -4.57
CA CYS A 48 -7.76 0.36 -3.43
C CYS A 48 -6.99 0.14 -2.12
N PHE A 49 -7.56 0.54 -0.97
CA PHE A 49 -6.89 0.40 0.33
C PHE A 49 -7.85 -0.14 1.40
N VAL A 50 -7.39 -1.12 2.19
CA VAL A 50 -8.04 -1.60 3.42
C VAL A 50 -7.05 -1.45 4.56
N GLN A 51 -7.41 -0.71 5.62
CA GLN A 51 -6.52 -0.51 6.79
C GLN A 51 -5.09 -0.09 6.42
N ASN A 52 -4.92 0.81 5.45
CA ASN A 52 -3.64 1.27 4.87
C ASN A 52 -2.85 0.23 4.06
N GLN A 53 -3.41 -0.95 3.79
CA GLN A 53 -2.80 -1.94 2.89
C GLN A 53 -3.33 -1.76 1.47
N GLN A 54 -2.43 -1.72 0.49
CA GLN A 54 -2.78 -1.58 -0.92
C GLN A 54 -3.34 -2.90 -1.46
N GLY A 55 -4.49 -2.84 -2.12
CA GLY A 55 -5.12 -3.95 -2.81
C GLY A 55 -5.57 -3.57 -4.22
N VAL A 56 -6.35 -4.46 -4.83
CA VAL A 56 -6.99 -4.22 -6.14
C VAL A 56 -8.47 -4.59 -6.08
N LEU A 57 -9.30 -3.89 -6.86
CA LEU A 57 -10.71 -4.24 -6.99
C LEU A 57 -10.87 -5.58 -7.72
N ASN A 58 -11.63 -6.50 -7.12
CA ASN A 58 -12.06 -7.74 -7.76
C ASN A 58 -13.35 -7.54 -8.59
N ALA A 59 -13.81 -8.59 -9.26
CA ALA A 59 -15.03 -8.56 -10.08
C ALA A 59 -16.33 -8.28 -9.29
N ASN A 60 -16.30 -8.42 -7.97
CA ASN A 60 -17.40 -8.07 -7.07
C ASN A 60 -17.28 -6.64 -6.53
N CYS A 61 -16.30 -5.86 -6.99
CA CYS A 61 -16.00 -4.51 -6.51
C CYS A 61 -15.57 -4.45 -5.04
N GLU A 62 -15.00 -5.53 -4.54
CA GLU A 62 -14.38 -5.61 -3.22
C GLU A 62 -12.88 -5.34 -3.36
N CYS A 63 -12.29 -4.68 -2.37
CA CYS A 63 -10.85 -4.45 -2.33
C CYS A 63 -10.13 -5.70 -1.81
N GLU A 64 -9.49 -6.45 -2.71
CA GLU A 64 -8.66 -7.59 -2.35
C GLU A 64 -7.24 -7.13 -2.03
N VAL A 65 -6.86 -7.24 -0.76
CA VAL A 65 -5.49 -7.02 -0.32
C VAL A 65 -4.76 -8.35 -0.32
N THR A 66 -3.72 -8.47 -1.14
CA THR A 66 -2.78 -9.58 -1.04
C THR A 66 -1.65 -9.16 -0.13
N VAL A 67 -1.59 -9.72 1.09
CA VAL A 67 -0.44 -9.52 1.97
C VAL A 67 0.65 -10.49 1.53
N THR A 68 1.74 -9.97 0.98
CA THR A 68 2.94 -10.76 0.68
C THR A 68 3.88 -10.70 1.86
N TYR A 69 4.09 -11.86 2.50
CA TYR A 69 5.09 -12.03 3.54
C TYR A 69 6.39 -12.55 2.94
N ASP A 70 7.53 -12.08 3.44
CA ASP A 70 8.84 -12.65 3.06
C ASP A 70 8.92 -14.14 3.43
N CYS A 71 8.23 -14.53 4.51
CA CYS A 71 8.11 -15.90 5.00
C CYS A 71 6.65 -16.37 5.00
N PRO A 72 6.13 -16.87 3.86
CA PRO A 72 4.70 -17.17 3.70
C PRO A 72 4.15 -18.22 4.66
N THR A 73 4.95 -19.24 5.02
CA THR A 73 4.53 -20.31 5.94
C THR A 73 4.34 -19.81 7.37
N LEU A 74 5.09 -18.78 7.76
CA LEU A 74 5.02 -18.18 9.09
C LEU A 74 4.08 -16.98 9.13
N GLN A 75 3.69 -16.44 7.98
CA GLN A 75 2.99 -15.15 7.86
C GLN A 75 3.76 -14.01 8.57
N LEU A 76 5.08 -13.99 8.39
CA LEU A 76 6.01 -13.01 8.97
C LEU A 76 6.95 -12.45 7.89
N ASN A 77 7.47 -11.25 8.12
CA ASN A 77 8.49 -10.60 7.29
C ASN A 77 9.88 -10.75 7.91
N ILE A 78 10.92 -10.52 7.11
CA ILE A 78 12.30 -10.47 7.62
C ILE A 78 12.42 -9.37 8.68
N GLY A 79 13.01 -9.70 9.82
CA GLY A 79 13.20 -8.77 10.93
C GLY A 79 12.00 -8.66 11.89
N ASP A 80 10.88 -9.33 11.59
CA ASP A 80 9.78 -9.45 12.55
C ASP A 80 10.25 -10.19 13.80
N SER A 81 9.78 -9.76 14.96
CA SER A 81 10.13 -10.38 16.24
C SER A 81 9.57 -11.80 16.33
N CYS A 82 10.34 -12.70 16.93
CA CYS A 82 9.97 -14.09 17.14
C CYS A 82 10.62 -14.63 18.41
N THR A 83 10.22 -15.82 18.84
CA THR A 83 10.84 -16.53 19.97
C THR A 83 11.49 -17.82 19.45
N THR A 84 12.78 -17.99 19.75
CA THR A 84 13.54 -19.19 19.36
C THR A 84 13.05 -20.44 20.09
N ALA A 85 13.47 -21.63 19.63
CA ALA A 85 13.14 -22.90 20.29
C ALA A 85 13.62 -22.98 21.75
N ASN A 86 14.62 -22.18 22.13
CA ASN A 86 15.14 -22.10 23.51
C ASN A 86 14.44 -21.01 24.35
N GLY A 87 13.40 -20.35 23.83
CA GLY A 87 12.66 -19.31 24.54
C GLY A 87 13.32 -17.93 24.53
N MET A 88 14.36 -17.72 23.72
CA MET A 88 15.01 -16.42 23.58
C MET A 88 14.30 -15.56 22.53
N ASP A 89 14.25 -14.25 22.77
CA ASP A 89 13.78 -13.26 21.79
C ASP A 89 14.73 -13.23 20.58
N GLY A 90 14.14 -13.08 19.40
CA GLY A 90 14.85 -13.14 18.13
C GLY A 90 14.13 -12.39 17.02
N LYS A 91 14.69 -12.51 15.81
CA LYS A 91 14.11 -11.98 14.59
C LYS A 91 14.09 -13.03 13.48
N ILE A 92 13.11 -12.92 12.58
CA ILE A 92 13.03 -13.75 11.37
C ILE A 92 14.19 -13.39 10.43
N ASN A 93 15.03 -14.37 10.12
CA ASN A 93 16.15 -14.22 9.19
C ASN A 93 15.76 -14.57 7.74
N ALA A 94 16.69 -14.36 6.80
CA ALA A 94 16.47 -14.58 5.36
C ALA A 94 16.09 -16.03 4.98
N ASN A 95 16.34 -17.00 5.87
CA ASN A 95 15.96 -18.40 5.69
C ASN A 95 14.60 -18.72 6.30
N CYS A 96 13.87 -17.70 6.78
CA CYS A 96 12.60 -17.87 7.51
C CYS A 96 12.73 -18.66 8.80
N GLU A 97 13.86 -18.51 9.49
CA GLU A 97 14.11 -19.07 10.81
C GLU A 97 14.11 -17.97 11.86
N CYS A 98 13.71 -18.29 13.09
CA CYS A 98 13.86 -17.37 14.21
C CYS A 98 15.28 -17.45 14.76
N GLU A 99 16.06 -16.39 14.55
CA GLU A 99 17.43 -16.29 15.04
C GLU A 99 17.47 -15.40 16.29
N ALA A 100 18.10 -15.89 17.36
CA ALA A 100 18.22 -15.13 18.60
C ALA A 100 18.95 -13.81 18.32
N GLU A 101 18.40 -12.70 18.80
CA GLU A 101 19.16 -11.47 18.79
C GLU A 101 20.26 -11.60 19.83
N ASN A 102 21.52 -11.63 19.38
CA ASN A 102 22.67 -11.57 20.28
C ASN A 102 22.81 -10.12 20.82
N THR A 103 21.85 -9.69 21.65
CA THR A 103 21.74 -8.31 22.16
C THR A 103 22.55 -8.05 23.41
N THR A 104 23.42 -8.96 23.84
CA THR A 104 24.38 -8.64 24.91
C THR A 104 25.54 -7.79 24.37
N GLN A 105 25.20 -6.59 23.89
CA GLN A 105 26.16 -5.51 23.73
C GLN A 105 26.42 -4.92 25.12
N TYR A 106 27.40 -5.49 25.81
CA TYR A 106 27.91 -4.93 27.05
C TYR A 106 28.66 -3.63 26.76
N ASP A 107 28.46 -2.60 27.59
CA ASP A 107 29.28 -1.37 27.53
C ASP A 107 30.77 -1.70 27.67
N CYS A 108 31.09 -2.76 28.42
CA CYS A 108 32.42 -3.30 28.63
C CYS A 108 32.52 -4.76 28.15
N PRO A 109 32.74 -5.00 26.83
CA PRO A 109 32.70 -6.34 26.24
C PRO A 109 33.69 -7.33 26.85
N ALA A 110 34.89 -6.87 27.22
CA ALA A 110 35.91 -7.71 27.83
C ALA A 110 35.52 -8.21 29.23
N LEU A 111 34.66 -7.48 29.93
CA LEU A 111 34.15 -7.84 31.25
C LEU A 111 32.79 -8.55 31.19
N GLN A 112 32.10 -8.49 30.05
CA GLN A 112 30.69 -8.88 29.93
C GLN A 112 29.81 -8.17 30.97
N LEU A 113 30.06 -6.87 31.18
CA LEU A 113 29.36 -6.00 32.14
C LEU A 113 29.00 -4.66 31.48
N ASN A 114 27.95 -4.01 31.98
CA ASN A 114 27.54 -2.66 31.62
C ASN A 114 28.10 -1.63 32.61
N ILE A 115 28.12 -0.36 32.23
CA ILE A 115 28.50 0.73 33.12
C ILE A 115 27.50 0.79 34.29
N GLY A 116 28.02 0.83 35.51
CA GLY A 116 27.23 0.77 36.75
C GLY A 116 26.94 -0.64 37.26
N ASP A 117 27.26 -1.70 36.49
CA ASP A 117 27.14 -3.07 36.99
C ASP A 117 28.09 -3.29 38.18
N THR A 118 27.69 -4.19 39.07
CA THR A 118 28.48 -4.55 40.24
C THR A 118 29.71 -5.37 39.84
N CYS A 119 30.85 -5.03 40.40
CA CYS A 119 32.11 -5.73 40.19
C CYS A 119 32.86 -5.92 41.52
N TYR A 120 33.94 -6.72 41.53
CA TYR A 120 34.69 -7.01 42.76
C TYR A 120 36.21 -6.93 42.55
N ILE A 121 36.89 -6.17 43.42
CA ILE A 121 38.36 -6.17 43.55
C ILE A 121 38.73 -6.66 44.94
N GLN A 122 39.51 -7.74 45.03
CA GLN A 122 39.99 -8.29 46.31
C GLN A 122 38.87 -8.48 47.36
N ASN A 123 37.70 -8.97 46.93
CA ASN A 123 36.47 -9.15 47.73
C ASN A 123 35.78 -7.85 48.20
N GLN A 124 36.17 -6.69 47.69
CA GLN A 124 35.43 -5.44 47.88
C GLN A 124 34.51 -5.20 46.69
N GLN A 125 33.26 -4.83 46.98
CA GLN A 125 32.24 -4.54 45.97
C GLN A 125 32.43 -3.14 45.41
N GLY A 126 32.44 -3.00 44.10
CA GLY A 126 32.50 -1.73 43.37
C GLY A 126 31.49 -1.67 42.22
N THR A 127 31.63 -0.65 41.38
CA THR A 127 30.84 -0.45 40.15
C THR A 127 31.72 -0.26 38.93
N VAL A 128 31.30 -0.76 37.77
CA VAL A 128 31.99 -0.54 36.50
C VAL A 128 31.86 0.92 36.07
N ASN A 129 32.98 1.60 35.86
CA ASN A 129 32.99 2.98 35.38
C ASN A 129 32.96 3.08 33.84
N SER A 130 32.95 4.29 33.30
CA SER A 130 32.96 4.55 31.85
C SER A 130 34.23 4.11 31.12
N ASN A 131 35.31 3.83 31.85
CA ASN A 131 36.56 3.32 31.31
C ASN A 131 36.64 1.79 31.36
N CYS A 132 35.57 1.12 31.78
CA CYS A 132 35.53 -0.33 31.99
C CYS A 132 36.49 -0.83 33.08
N ASP A 133 36.70 -0.02 34.11
CA ASP A 133 37.39 -0.40 35.34
C ASP A 133 36.39 -0.60 36.48
N CYS A 134 36.73 -1.46 37.44
CA CYS A 134 35.95 -1.62 38.65
C CYS A 134 36.39 -0.59 39.70
N GLU A 135 35.52 0.37 40.03
CA GLU A 135 35.78 1.36 41.09
C GLU A 135 35.08 0.93 42.38
N VAL A 136 35.88 0.73 43.43
CA VAL A 136 35.43 0.36 44.80
C VAL A 136 35.38 1.60 45.69
#